data_AF-A0A4Y8CEH8-F1
#
_entry.id   AF-A0A4Y8CEH8-F1
#
_cell.length_a   1.000
_cell.length_b   1.000
_cell.length_c   1.000
_cell.angle_alpha   90.00
_cell.angle_beta   90.00
_cell.angle_gamma   90.00
#
_symmetry.space_group_name_H-M   'P 1'
#
loop_
_entity.id
_entity.type
_entity.pdbx_description
1 polymer ?
#
loop_
_entity_poly.entity_id
_entity_poly.type
_entity_poly.pdbx_seq_one_letter_code
_entity_poly.pdbx_strand_id
1 'polypeptide(L)'
;LKNDQASAGSQIRGKNLDQTTVALYGENEYFITDDLIFTTGLRYIYSDLFDSEFTPRVYLVYHLNDNIAFKGGVSKGYKTPAAKELTNGYYNYANGNAYFGNPDLKPEESINYELGVDFRIFDFAHYSITGFITDFTNQISSEDLTGIQNGINCSNGTVCTRPINLGKTQTKGIEFAFNTKTYNGFSLNSSYTFMDNRYKDGQKNWFGGDRI
;
A
#
# COMPACT_ATOMS: atom_id res chain seq x y z
N LEU A 1 7.83 -15.34 24.49
CA LEU A 1 8.41 -16.21 23.46
C LEU A 1 9.40 -17.17 24.11
N LYS A 2 9.00 -18.41 24.40
CA LYS A 2 9.91 -19.49 24.78
C LYS A 2 9.74 -20.62 23.78
N ASN A 3 10.90 -21.05 23.31
CA ASN A 3 11.20 -22.10 22.35
C ASN A 3 10.41 -23.39 22.59
N ASP A 4 9.77 -23.92 21.54
CA ASP A 4 9.49 -25.35 21.41
C ASP A 4 9.66 -25.75 19.94
N GLN A 5 10.72 -26.50 19.71
CA GLN A 5 11.01 -27.23 18.48
C GLN A 5 10.08 -28.44 18.41
N ALA A 6 9.14 -28.46 17.47
CA ALA A 6 8.44 -29.66 17.04
C ALA A 6 8.22 -29.65 15.52
N SER A 7 8.78 -30.67 14.90
CA SER A 7 8.91 -30.93 13.47
C SER A 7 7.60 -31.26 12.73
N ALA A 8 7.66 -31.14 11.41
CA ALA A 8 6.80 -31.78 10.38
C ALA A 8 5.27 -31.57 10.50
N GLY A 9 4.74 -30.73 9.61
CA GLY A 9 3.32 -30.79 9.23
C GLY A 9 2.30 -30.14 10.17
N SER A 10 2.66 -29.12 10.96
CA SER A 10 1.63 -28.41 11.73
C SER A 10 0.80 -27.51 10.79
N GLN A 11 -0.33 -28.02 10.30
CA GLN A 11 -1.46 -27.12 10.05
C GLN A 11 -1.70 -26.32 11.33
N ILE A 12 -1.87 -25.01 11.22
CA ILE A 12 -2.45 -24.18 12.29
C ILE A 12 -3.95 -24.55 12.38
N ARG A 13 -4.26 -25.79 12.76
CA ARG A 13 -5.62 -26.23 13.08
C ARG A 13 -5.77 -26.04 14.58
N GLY A 14 -6.39 -24.92 14.98
CA GLY A 14 -6.83 -24.70 16.36
C GLY A 14 -5.99 -23.76 17.24
N LYS A 15 -5.01 -23.02 16.71
CA LYS A 15 -4.49 -21.83 17.40
C LYS A 15 -5.26 -20.60 16.92
N ASN A 16 -5.89 -19.89 17.84
CA ASN A 16 -6.43 -18.56 17.55
C ASN A 16 -5.25 -17.62 17.32
N LEU A 17 -5.21 -17.05 16.12
CA LEU A 17 -4.28 -15.99 15.75
C LEU A 17 -5.06 -14.69 15.88
N ASP A 18 -4.93 -14.08 17.05
CA ASP A 18 -5.61 -12.83 17.36
C ASP A 18 -4.67 -11.66 17.06
N GLN A 19 -5.23 -10.59 16.50
CA GLN A 19 -4.54 -9.33 16.22
C GLN A 19 -5.46 -8.20 16.66
N THR A 20 -4.99 -7.39 17.59
CA THR A 20 -5.73 -6.24 18.11
C THR A 20 -5.06 -4.96 17.66
N THR A 21 -5.81 -4.14 16.93
CA THR A 21 -5.35 -2.82 16.49
C THR A 21 -6.32 -1.75 16.98
N VAL A 22 -5.78 -0.72 17.62
CA VAL A 22 -6.52 0.45 18.09
C VAL A 22 -5.95 1.68 17.40
N ALA A 23 -6.81 2.57 16.91
CA ALA A 23 -6.35 3.79 16.27
C ALA A 23 -7.10 5.02 16.82
N LEU A 24 -6.35 6.08 17.05
CA LEU A 24 -6.87 7.42 17.32
C LEU A 24 -6.46 8.34 16.18
N TYR A 25 -7.38 9.15 15.69
CA TYR A 25 -7.11 10.08 14.60
C TYR A 25 -7.78 11.43 14.84
N GLY A 26 -7.17 12.46 14.28
CA GLY A 26 -7.70 13.81 14.25
C GLY A 26 -7.28 14.48 12.95
N GLU A 27 -8.16 15.32 12.43
CA GLU A 27 -7.97 16.08 11.22
C GLU A 27 -8.49 17.49 11.44
N ASN A 28 -7.80 18.47 10.86
CA ASN A 28 -8.24 19.85 10.88
C ASN A 28 -8.07 20.48 9.50
N GLU A 29 -9.01 21.35 9.16
CA GLU A 29 -9.02 22.12 7.93
C GLU A 29 -8.99 23.61 8.27
N TYR A 30 -8.01 24.32 7.70
CA TYR A 30 -7.76 25.73 7.92
C TYR A 30 -8.00 26.47 6.62
N PHE A 31 -9.00 27.34 6.61
CA PHE A 31 -9.22 28.31 5.54
C PHE A 31 -8.27 29.49 5.79
N ILE A 32 -7.07 29.44 5.21
CA ILE A 32 -6.08 30.51 5.33
C ILE A 32 -6.60 31.76 4.62
N THR A 33 -7.24 31.57 3.46
CA THR A 33 -8.04 32.55 2.74
C THR A 33 -9.28 31.85 2.18
N ASP A 34 -10.17 32.59 1.51
CA ASP A 34 -11.32 32.00 0.79
C ASP A 34 -10.89 31.03 -0.33
N ASP A 35 -9.68 31.24 -0.86
CA ASP A 35 -9.11 30.48 -1.96
C ASP A 35 -8.10 29.42 -1.52
N LEU A 36 -7.56 29.51 -0.30
CA LEU A 36 -6.47 28.67 0.19
C LEU A 36 -6.89 27.85 1.41
N ILE A 37 -7.03 26.55 1.20
CA ILE A 37 -7.43 25.59 2.22
C ILE A 37 -6.22 24.71 2.55
N PHE A 38 -5.89 24.63 3.82
CA PHE A 38 -4.81 23.82 4.35
C PHE A 38 -5.36 22.76 5.29
N THR A 39 -5.12 21.50 4.99
CA THR A 39 -5.62 20.37 5.80
C THR A 39 -4.44 19.67 6.46
N THR A 40 -4.53 19.43 7.76
CA THR A 40 -3.57 18.60 8.49
C THR A 40 -4.29 17.46 9.18
N GLY A 41 -3.63 16.31 9.27
CA GLY A 41 -4.16 15.15 9.96
C GLY A 41 -3.06 14.36 10.62
N LEU A 42 -3.40 13.73 11.74
CA LEU A 42 -2.52 12.81 12.43
C LEU A 42 -3.34 11.62 12.89
N ARG A 43 -2.81 10.43 12.64
CA ARG A 43 -3.36 9.19 13.16
C ARG A 43 -2.28 8.43 13.90
N TYR A 44 -2.61 7.98 15.10
CA TYR A 44 -1.82 7.08 15.92
C TYR A 44 -2.47 5.70 15.85
N ILE A 45 -1.68 4.68 15.54
CA ILE A 45 -2.12 3.29 15.50
C ILE A 45 -1.29 2.52 16.50
N TYR A 46 -1.94 1.74 17.37
CA TYR A 46 -1.31 0.75 18.23
C TYR A 46 -1.73 -0.64 17.75
N SER A 47 -0.78 -1.54 17.62
CA SER A 47 -0.97 -2.97 17.38
C SER A 47 -0.25 -3.76 18.47
N ASP A 48 -0.92 -4.79 18.98
CA ASP A 48 -0.32 -5.76 19.90
C ASP A 48 0.86 -6.55 19.29
N LEU A 49 0.92 -6.68 17.97
CA LEU A 49 1.96 -7.42 17.25
C LEU A 49 3.14 -6.56 16.76
N PHE A 50 2.94 -5.25 16.55
CA PHE A 50 3.90 -4.38 15.86
C PHE A 50 4.14 -3.03 16.53
N ASP A 51 3.80 -2.92 17.81
CA ASP A 51 3.85 -1.69 18.59
C ASP A 51 3.00 -0.58 17.95
N SER A 52 3.45 0.67 18.01
CA SER A 52 2.67 1.81 17.58
C SER A 52 3.35 2.68 16.54
N GLU A 53 2.54 3.27 15.66
CA GLU A 53 2.99 4.10 14.56
C GLU A 53 2.17 5.40 14.43
N PHE A 54 2.84 6.47 13.97
CA PHE A 54 2.18 7.72 13.62
C PHE A 54 2.13 7.89 12.09
N THR A 55 0.95 8.21 11.57
CA THR A 55 0.73 8.50 10.14
C THR A 55 0.24 9.94 9.97
N PRO A 56 1.15 10.93 9.89
CA PRO A 56 0.78 12.31 9.59
C PRO A 56 0.38 12.49 8.12
N ARG A 57 -0.47 13.50 7.88
CA ARG A 57 -0.76 14.01 6.54
C ARG A 57 -0.89 15.52 6.53
N VAL A 58 -0.48 16.12 5.43
CA VAL A 58 -0.63 17.55 5.16
C VAL A 58 -1.09 17.71 3.72
N TYR A 59 -2.08 18.55 3.48
CA TYR A 59 -2.68 18.81 2.18
C TYR A 59 -2.96 20.29 1.99
N LEU A 60 -2.85 20.75 0.75
CA LEU A 60 -3.15 22.11 0.36
C LEU A 60 -4.05 22.09 -0.87
N VAL A 61 -5.10 22.91 -0.84
CA VAL A 61 -5.93 23.21 -2.01
C VAL A 61 -5.91 24.72 -2.21
N TYR A 62 -5.56 25.14 -3.41
CA TYR A 62 -5.53 26.54 -3.80
C TYR A 62 -6.41 26.77 -5.04
N HIS A 63 -7.50 27.48 -4.87
CA HIS A 63 -8.36 27.93 -5.96
C HIS A 63 -7.72 29.17 -6.60
N LEU A 64 -7.21 29.03 -7.82
CA LEU A 64 -6.72 30.18 -8.57
C LEU A 64 -7.90 31.05 -9.05
N ASN A 65 -9.02 30.40 -9.36
CA ASN A 65 -10.32 30.98 -9.69
C ASN A 65 -11.39 29.87 -9.65
N ASP A 66 -12.65 30.21 -10.00
CA ASP A 66 -13.78 29.26 -10.04
C ASP A 66 -13.56 28.04 -10.97
N ASN A 67 -12.61 28.15 -11.90
CA ASN A 67 -12.36 27.15 -12.93
C ASN A 67 -11.06 26.36 -12.72
N ILE A 68 -10.13 26.81 -11.87
CA ILE A 68 -8.80 26.20 -11.73
C ILE A 68 -8.45 26.06 -10.26
N ALA A 69 -8.14 24.84 -9.84
CA ALA A 69 -7.66 24.55 -8.49
C ALA A 69 -6.37 23.72 -8.54
N PHE A 70 -5.39 24.11 -7.75
CA PHE A 70 -4.20 23.31 -7.49
C PHE A 70 -4.38 22.54 -6.20
N LYS A 71 -3.92 21.29 -6.18
CA LYS A 71 -4.01 20.39 -5.05
C LYS A 71 -2.67 19.72 -4.83
N GLY A 72 -2.27 19.54 -3.59
CA GLY A 72 -1.07 18.75 -3.33
C GLY A 72 -0.90 18.45 -1.87
N GLY A 73 -0.14 17.40 -1.59
CA GLY A 73 0.06 16.97 -0.22
C GLY A 73 1.12 15.92 -0.04
N VAL A 74 1.42 15.68 1.22
CA VAL A 74 2.33 14.64 1.68
C VAL A 74 1.64 13.85 2.78
N SER A 75 1.70 12.52 2.69
CA SER A 75 1.10 11.64 3.68
C SER A 75 1.97 10.44 3.96
N LYS A 76 2.00 10.01 5.24
CA LYS A 76 2.61 8.74 5.64
C LYS A 76 1.55 7.64 5.66
N GLY A 77 1.82 6.52 5.00
CA GLY A 77 1.05 5.29 5.08
C GLY A 77 1.71 4.25 5.99
N TYR A 78 0.89 3.39 6.60
CA TYR A 78 1.33 2.28 7.42
C TYR A 78 0.38 1.09 7.26
N LYS A 79 0.95 -0.10 7.06
CA LYS A 79 0.19 -1.34 6.89
C LYS A 79 0.90 -2.49 7.62
N THR A 80 0.21 -3.07 8.60
CA THR A 80 0.68 -4.25 9.31
C THR A 80 0.37 -5.53 8.53
N PRO A 81 1.28 -6.54 8.54
CA PRO A 81 0.95 -7.90 8.15
C PRO A 81 -0.26 -8.44 8.93
N ALA A 82 -0.97 -9.39 8.34
CA ALA A 82 -1.98 -10.15 9.04
C ALA A 82 -1.33 -11.17 9.98
N ALA A 83 -1.91 -11.44 11.15
CA ALA A 83 -1.34 -12.43 12.10
C ALA A 83 -1.04 -13.81 11.47
N LYS A 84 -1.88 -14.28 10.55
CA LYS A 84 -1.65 -15.55 9.81
C LYS A 84 -0.37 -15.54 8.97
N GLU A 85 0.06 -14.37 8.51
CA GLU A 85 1.28 -14.21 7.73
C GLU A 85 2.53 -14.29 8.60
N LEU A 86 2.40 -14.23 9.93
CA LEU A 86 3.52 -14.30 10.89
C LEU A 86 3.76 -15.71 11.43
N THR A 87 3.09 -16.72 10.89
CA THR A 87 3.21 -18.10 11.38
C THR A 87 4.49 -18.77 10.88
N ASN A 88 5.07 -19.65 11.70
CA ASN A 88 6.10 -20.59 11.27
C ASN A 88 5.45 -21.75 10.47
N GLY A 89 5.57 -21.71 9.14
CA GLY A 89 5.03 -22.74 8.24
C GLY A 89 3.81 -22.30 7.44
N TYR A 90 3.08 -23.26 6.86
CA TYR A 90 1.92 -22.93 6.02
C TYR A 90 0.65 -22.68 6.84
N TYR A 91 -0.06 -21.61 6.51
CA TYR A 91 -1.32 -21.22 7.16
C TYR A 91 -2.54 -21.50 6.26
N ASN A 92 -2.33 -21.74 4.97
CA ASN A 92 -3.42 -22.07 4.04
C ASN A 92 -2.93 -23.01 2.93
N TYR A 93 -3.79 -23.95 2.54
CA TYR A 93 -3.59 -24.82 1.38
C TYR A 93 -4.92 -24.93 0.63
N ALA A 94 -4.97 -24.40 -0.59
CA ALA A 94 -6.18 -24.39 -1.40
C ALA A 94 -5.85 -24.38 -2.91
N ASN A 95 -6.60 -25.17 -3.68
CA ASN A 95 -6.52 -25.21 -5.15
C ASN A 95 -5.09 -25.40 -5.71
N GLY A 96 -4.29 -26.26 -5.07
CA GLY A 96 -2.89 -26.49 -5.49
C GLY A 96 -1.92 -25.37 -5.11
N ASN A 97 -2.33 -24.40 -4.29
CA ASN A 97 -1.48 -23.36 -3.74
C ASN A 97 -1.29 -23.56 -2.24
N ALA A 98 -0.04 -23.47 -1.78
CA ALA A 98 0.33 -23.48 -0.37
C ALA A 98 0.88 -22.11 0.03
N TYR A 99 0.32 -21.52 1.09
CA TYR A 99 0.73 -20.21 1.59
C TYR A 99 1.46 -20.37 2.91
N PHE A 100 2.72 -19.93 2.92
CA PHE A 100 3.61 -19.96 4.07
C PHE A 100 3.65 -18.61 4.75
N GLY A 101 3.70 -18.60 6.08
CA GLY A 101 3.98 -17.41 6.85
C GLY A 101 5.48 -17.13 6.92
N ASN A 102 5.80 -15.92 7.35
CA ASN A 102 7.11 -15.41 7.63
C ASN A 102 7.06 -14.64 8.97
N PRO A 103 7.56 -15.21 10.07
CA PRO A 103 7.53 -14.58 11.39
C PRO A 103 8.37 -13.30 11.46
N ASP A 104 9.29 -13.08 10.51
CA ASP A 104 10.20 -11.94 10.46
C ASP A 104 9.61 -10.77 9.67
N LEU A 105 8.34 -10.86 9.25
CA LEU A 105 7.68 -9.75 8.56
C LEU A 105 7.60 -8.52 9.45
N LYS A 106 7.84 -7.39 8.82
CA LYS A 106 7.69 -6.05 9.37
C LYS A 106 6.50 -5.35 8.74
N PRO A 107 5.93 -4.35 9.42
CA PRO A 107 5.00 -3.41 8.81
C PRO A 107 5.59 -2.72 7.57
N GLU A 108 4.73 -2.50 6.58
CA GLU A 108 5.02 -1.66 5.43
C GLU A 108 4.74 -0.21 5.78
N GLU A 109 5.69 0.67 5.46
CA GLU A 109 5.58 2.11 5.60
C GLU A 109 5.69 2.77 4.23
N SER A 110 4.98 3.87 4.03
CA SER A 110 5.11 4.66 2.82
C SER A 110 5.07 6.15 3.08
N ILE A 111 5.74 6.93 2.23
CA ILE A 111 5.56 8.38 2.15
C ILE A 111 5.09 8.70 0.73
N ASN A 112 3.89 9.25 0.62
CA ASN A 112 3.28 9.67 -0.63
C ASN A 112 3.39 11.18 -0.79
N TYR A 113 3.81 11.61 -1.97
CA TYR A 113 3.80 12.99 -2.42
C TYR A 113 2.90 13.08 -3.64
N GLU A 114 1.96 14.01 -3.65
CA GLU A 114 1.09 14.26 -4.79
C GLU A 114 0.96 15.75 -5.10
N LEU A 115 0.83 16.05 -6.37
CA LEU A 115 0.55 17.39 -6.88
C LEU A 115 -0.36 17.24 -8.10
N GLY A 116 -1.47 17.96 -8.09
CA GLY A 116 -2.44 17.94 -9.15
C GLY A 116 -3.07 19.29 -9.41
N VAL A 117 -3.78 19.34 -10.53
CA VAL A 117 -4.53 20.50 -10.98
C VAL A 117 -5.86 20.03 -11.54
N ASP A 118 -6.92 20.70 -11.10
CA ASP A 118 -8.28 20.52 -11.59
C ASP A 118 -8.69 21.71 -12.43
N PHE A 119 -9.34 21.44 -13.54
CA PHE A 119 -9.91 22.41 -14.46
C PHE A 119 -11.41 22.14 -14.64
N ARG A 120 -12.23 23.18 -14.50
CA ARG A 120 -13.65 23.19 -14.85
C ARG A 120 -13.87 24.07 -16.07
N ILE A 121 -14.48 23.51 -17.11
CA ILE A 121 -14.78 24.21 -18.36
C ILE A 121 -16.27 24.53 -18.40
N PHE A 122 -16.63 25.80 -18.17
CA PHE A 122 -17.98 26.36 -18.27
C PHE A 122 -19.07 25.50 -17.61
N ASP A 123 -18.76 24.96 -16.42
CA ASP A 123 -19.59 24.00 -15.69
C ASP A 123 -20.01 22.76 -16.49
N PHE A 124 -19.46 22.51 -17.69
CA PHE A 124 -19.82 21.39 -18.55
C PHE A 124 -18.85 20.23 -18.42
N ALA A 125 -17.55 20.52 -18.30
CA ALA A 125 -16.50 19.52 -18.23
C ALA A 125 -15.61 19.72 -17.02
N HIS A 126 -15.12 18.62 -16.48
CA HIS A 126 -14.10 18.56 -15.43
C HIS A 126 -12.91 17.75 -15.95
N TYR A 127 -11.72 18.25 -15.73
CA TYR A 127 -10.47 17.60 -16.10
C TYR A 127 -9.49 17.70 -14.93
N SER A 128 -8.87 16.59 -14.56
CA SER A 128 -7.85 16.55 -13.52
C SER A 128 -6.57 15.92 -14.05
N ILE A 129 -5.43 16.48 -13.64
CA ILE A 129 -4.11 15.85 -13.78
C ILE A 129 -3.50 15.76 -12.40
N THR A 130 -3.01 14.60 -12.01
CA THR A 130 -2.29 14.42 -10.75
C THR A 130 -1.01 13.63 -10.97
N GLY A 131 0.13 14.20 -10.60
CA GLY A 131 1.39 13.47 -10.48
C GLY A 131 1.58 13.00 -9.05
N PHE A 132 2.11 11.79 -8.89
CA PHE A 132 2.40 11.23 -7.57
C PHE A 132 3.72 10.47 -7.53
N ILE A 133 4.32 10.44 -6.34
CA ILE A 133 5.49 9.62 -6.01
C ILE A 133 5.26 9.02 -4.62
N THR A 134 5.32 7.70 -4.53
CA THR A 134 5.22 6.96 -3.27
C THR A 134 6.52 6.20 -3.01
N ASP A 135 7.20 6.54 -1.92
CA ASP A 135 8.36 5.82 -1.43
C ASP A 135 7.93 4.82 -0.37
N PHE A 136 8.18 3.53 -0.59
CA PHE A 136 7.88 2.47 0.37
C PHE A 136 9.14 1.99 1.07
N THR A 137 8.96 1.61 2.34
CA THR A 137 9.93 0.88 3.15
C THR A 137 9.27 -0.41 3.63
N ASN A 138 9.99 -1.53 3.52
CA ASN A 138 9.47 -2.85 3.90
C ASN A 138 8.23 -3.26 3.11
N GLN A 139 8.12 -2.88 1.83
CA GLN A 139 6.95 -3.20 1.01
C GLN A 139 6.69 -4.70 1.00
N ILE A 140 5.49 -5.15 1.39
CA ILE A 140 5.19 -6.58 1.47
C ILE A 140 4.92 -7.10 0.05
N SER A 141 5.73 -8.06 -0.36
CA SER A 141 5.59 -8.83 -1.60
C SER A 141 5.53 -10.31 -1.28
N SER A 142 5.58 -11.17 -2.29
CA SER A 142 5.65 -12.62 -2.12
C SER A 142 6.78 -13.21 -2.96
N GLU A 143 7.42 -14.23 -2.42
CA GLU A 143 8.40 -15.06 -3.12
C GLU A 143 7.87 -16.48 -3.30
N ASP A 144 8.28 -17.12 -4.39
CA ASP A 144 8.02 -18.53 -4.63
C ASP A 144 9.02 -19.40 -3.86
N LEU A 145 8.52 -20.41 -3.16
CA LEU A 145 9.34 -21.42 -2.50
C LEU A 145 9.50 -22.64 -3.41
N THR A 146 10.65 -23.30 -3.31
CA THR A 146 10.95 -24.53 -4.04
C THR A 146 11.39 -25.65 -3.09
N GLY A 147 11.40 -26.89 -3.59
CA GLY A 147 11.78 -28.06 -2.79
C GLY A 147 10.71 -28.48 -1.78
N ILE A 148 11.12 -29.19 -0.73
CA ILE A 148 10.21 -29.65 0.32
C ILE A 148 10.16 -28.62 1.44
N GLN A 149 8.99 -28.03 1.67
CA GLN A 149 8.74 -27.02 2.69
C GLN A 149 7.70 -27.54 3.69
N ASN A 150 8.08 -27.73 4.95
CA ASN A 150 7.22 -28.28 6.01
C ASN A 150 6.46 -29.58 5.62
N GLY A 151 7.04 -30.40 4.74
CA GLY A 151 6.44 -31.64 4.24
C GLY A 151 5.59 -31.48 2.96
N ILE A 152 5.44 -30.27 2.42
CA ILE A 152 4.79 -30.00 1.14
C ILE A 152 5.86 -29.91 0.05
N ASN A 153 5.65 -30.58 -1.09
CA ASN A 153 6.54 -30.51 -2.23
C ASN A 153 6.16 -29.34 -3.14
N CYS A 154 6.95 -28.27 -3.10
CA CYS A 154 6.78 -27.01 -3.83
C CYS A 154 7.39 -27.04 -5.24
N SER A 155 7.55 -28.22 -5.83
CA SER A 155 8.16 -28.38 -7.15
C SER A 155 7.38 -29.32 -8.07
N ASN A 156 6.27 -29.90 -7.61
CA ASN A 156 5.46 -30.84 -8.39
C ASN A 156 3.99 -30.40 -8.45
N GLY A 157 3.70 -29.37 -9.27
CA GLY A 157 2.33 -28.87 -9.50
C GLY A 157 1.69 -28.11 -8.35
N THR A 158 2.37 -27.97 -7.21
CA THR A 158 1.95 -27.09 -6.10
C THR A 158 2.77 -25.81 -6.13
N VAL A 159 2.11 -24.65 -6.18
CA VAL A 159 2.76 -23.35 -6.04
C VAL A 159 2.82 -22.99 -4.56
N CYS A 160 4.02 -22.79 -4.04
CA CYS A 160 4.23 -22.37 -2.66
C CYS A 160 4.70 -20.93 -2.62
N THR A 161 4.02 -20.08 -1.86
CA THR A 161 4.41 -18.66 -1.72
C THR A 161 4.63 -18.30 -0.26
N ARG A 162 5.52 -17.34 -0.03
CA ARG A 162 5.77 -16.75 1.29
C ARG A 162 5.83 -15.22 1.18
N PRO A 163 5.16 -14.47 2.07
CA PRO A 163 5.28 -13.04 2.10
C PRO A 163 6.67 -12.62 2.59
N ILE A 164 7.23 -11.60 1.96
CA ILE A 164 8.53 -11.01 2.31
C ILE A 164 8.43 -9.49 2.29
N ASN A 165 9.18 -8.83 3.16
CA ASN A 165 9.41 -7.40 3.00
C ASN A 165 10.48 -7.18 1.93
N LEU A 166 10.11 -6.48 0.86
CA LEU A 166 11.07 -5.82 -0.01
C LEU A 166 11.77 -4.70 0.78
N GLY A 167 12.97 -4.31 0.37
CA GLY A 167 13.66 -3.16 0.97
C GLY A 167 12.94 -1.84 0.67
N LYS A 168 13.67 -0.85 0.15
CA LYS A 168 13.02 0.35 -0.37
C LYS A 168 12.56 0.15 -1.80
N THR A 169 11.33 0.57 -2.10
CA THR A 169 10.78 0.66 -3.45
C THR A 169 10.19 2.05 -3.66
N GLN A 170 10.03 2.45 -4.92
CA GLN A 170 9.40 3.70 -5.29
C GLN A 170 8.45 3.46 -6.45
N THR A 171 7.22 3.90 -6.26
CA THR A 171 6.23 4.00 -7.33
C THR A 171 6.03 5.47 -7.69
N LYS A 172 5.92 5.79 -8.97
CA LYS A 172 5.58 7.14 -9.42
C LYS A 172 4.68 7.08 -10.64
N GLY A 173 3.85 8.09 -10.82
CA GLY A 173 2.92 8.10 -11.94
C GLY A 173 2.27 9.45 -12.18
N ILE A 174 1.47 9.48 -13.24
CA ILE A 174 0.58 10.57 -13.60
C ILE A 174 -0.79 9.97 -13.89
N GLU A 175 -1.81 10.59 -13.33
CA GLU A 175 -3.21 10.25 -13.49
C GLU A 175 -3.93 11.39 -14.20
N PHE A 176 -4.83 11.01 -15.10
CA PHE A 176 -5.71 11.92 -15.82
C PHE A 176 -7.14 11.45 -15.60
N ALA A 177 -8.04 12.38 -15.28
CA ALA A 177 -9.46 12.12 -15.30
C ALA A 177 -10.19 13.20 -16.11
N PHE A 178 -11.24 12.78 -16.81
CA PHE A 178 -12.08 13.66 -17.60
C PHE A 178 -13.53 13.24 -17.46
N ASN A 179 -14.40 14.18 -17.13
CA ASN A 179 -15.81 13.95 -16.91
C ASN A 179 -16.61 15.09 -17.55
N THR A 180 -17.72 14.76 -18.19
CA THR A 180 -18.67 15.76 -18.71
C THR A 180 -19.99 15.67 -17.98
N LYS A 181 -20.72 16.79 -17.91
CA LYS A 181 -22.14 16.79 -17.59
C LYS A 181 -22.91 15.99 -18.63
N THR A 182 -24.09 15.53 -18.23
CA THR A 182 -25.04 14.92 -19.14
C THR A 182 -25.61 15.96 -20.09
N TYR A 183 -25.44 15.76 -21.39
CA TYR A 183 -26.00 16.59 -22.45
C TYR A 183 -26.78 15.70 -23.42
N ASN A 184 -28.07 16.02 -23.63
CA ASN A 184 -29.00 15.21 -24.42
C ASN A 184 -29.04 13.72 -24.03
N GLY A 185 -28.90 13.41 -22.74
CA GLY A 185 -28.91 12.04 -22.22
C GLY A 185 -27.56 11.31 -22.26
N PHE A 186 -26.49 11.95 -22.75
CA PHE A 186 -25.16 11.36 -22.85
C PHE A 186 -24.15 12.07 -21.94
N SER A 187 -23.26 11.30 -21.32
CA SER A 187 -22.12 11.82 -20.56
C SER A 187 -20.88 10.99 -20.86
N LEU A 188 -19.71 11.61 -20.86
CA LEU A 188 -18.43 10.92 -21.04
C LEU A 188 -17.63 10.97 -19.73
N ASN A 189 -17.12 9.81 -19.32
CA ASN A 189 -16.20 9.67 -18.20
C ASN A 189 -14.99 8.87 -18.70
N SER A 190 -13.79 9.39 -18.50
CA SER A 190 -12.54 8.77 -18.92
C SER A 190 -11.49 8.96 -17.83
N SER A 191 -10.67 7.93 -17.61
CA SER A 191 -9.55 7.97 -16.68
C SER A 191 -8.38 7.22 -17.28
N TYR A 192 -7.17 7.75 -17.10
CA TYR A 192 -5.95 7.11 -17.57
C TYR A 192 -4.83 7.30 -16.54
N THR A 193 -4.12 6.22 -16.23
CA THR A 193 -3.00 6.23 -15.29
C THR A 193 -1.77 5.63 -15.97
N PHE A 194 -0.67 6.38 -15.92
CA PHE A 194 0.66 5.88 -16.26
C PHE A 194 1.49 5.78 -14.98
N MET A 195 2.10 4.62 -14.72
CA MET A 195 2.82 4.36 -13.48
C MET A 195 4.07 3.49 -13.73
N ASP A 196 5.16 3.82 -13.05
CA ASP A 196 6.43 3.10 -13.03
C ASP A 196 6.80 2.75 -11.58
N ASN A 197 7.27 1.52 -11.35
CA ASN A 197 7.66 1.03 -10.02
C ASN A 197 9.09 0.47 -10.05
N ARG A 198 9.92 0.91 -9.12
CA ARG A 198 11.35 0.56 -9.03
C ARG A 198 11.77 0.19 -7.61
N TYR A 199 12.85 -0.57 -7.51
CA TYR A 199 13.54 -0.85 -6.26
C TYR A 199 14.56 0.26 -6.03
N LYS A 200 14.71 0.73 -4.80
CA LYS A 200 15.68 1.78 -4.42
C LYS A 200 16.90 1.24 -3.68
N ASP A 201 16.74 0.10 -3.00
CA ASP A 201 17.87 -0.60 -2.39
C ASP A 201 18.34 -1.69 -3.36
N GLY A 202 19.60 -1.58 -3.82
CA GLY A 202 20.27 -2.48 -4.76
C GLY A 202 20.53 -3.89 -4.21
N GLN A 203 19.53 -4.54 -3.62
CA GLN A 203 19.60 -5.97 -3.35
C GLN A 203 19.40 -6.73 -4.66
N LYS A 204 20.49 -7.36 -5.12
CA LYS A 204 20.52 -8.25 -6.29
C LYS A 204 19.42 -9.31 -6.17
N ASN A 205 18.63 -9.44 -7.23
CA ASN A 205 17.84 -10.66 -7.43
C ASN A 205 18.79 -11.85 -7.67
N TRP A 206 18.38 -13.07 -7.31
CA TRP A 206 19.10 -14.32 -7.62
C TRP A 206 19.47 -14.45 -9.12
N PHE A 207 18.73 -13.76 -9.99
CA PHE A 207 18.96 -13.70 -11.44
C PHE A 207 19.94 -12.61 -11.91
N GLY A 208 20.73 -12.01 -11.01
CA GLY A 208 21.87 -11.16 -11.40
C GLY A 208 21.53 -9.85 -12.11
N GLY A 209 20.28 -9.38 -12.03
CA GLY A 209 19.91 -8.05 -12.51
C GLY A 209 20.23 -6.99 -11.46
N ASP A 210 21.05 -6.00 -11.83
CA ASP A 210 21.15 -4.75 -11.09
C ASP A 210 19.87 -3.95 -11.34
N ARG A 211 19.19 -3.54 -10.26
CA ARG A 211 18.09 -2.57 -10.31
C ARG A 211 18.62 -1.30 -9.65
N ILE A 212 18.77 -0.25 -10.46
CA ILE A 212 19.24 1.09 -10.07
C ILE A 212 18.38 1.64 -8.93
#